data_AF-A0AAU8SLS1-F1
#
_entry.id   AF-A0AAU8SLS1-F1
#
_cell.length_a   1.000
_cell.length_b   1.000
_cell.length_c   1.000
_cell.angle_alpha   90.00
_cell.angle_beta   90.00
_cell.angle_gamma   90.00
#
_symmetry.space_group_name_H-M   'P 1'
#
loop_
_entity.id
_entity.type
_entity.pdbx_description
1 polymer ?
#
loop_
_entity_poly.entity_id
_entity_poly.type
_entity_poly.pdbx_seq_one_letter_code
_entity_poly.pdbx_strand_id
1 'polypeptide(L)'
;MFTALFTAFALAGGAAQAQSAVPAPGSAVATPDNAILLTVFLRHDESRPLAELNAQLARQGFYKAFPPAGVEVVSWTVAMGIGQVVVLRLPASRLREVNRVLEDTAWGAYRTEFYPTYDYKAIGLAQHAKAQ
;
A
#
# COMPACT_ATOMS: atom_id res chain seq x y z
N MET A 1 -54.92 40.33 -36.49
CA MET A 1 -54.39 39.02 -36.91
C MET A 1 -52.88 39.07 -36.68
N PHE A 2 -52.43 38.57 -35.52
CA PHE A 2 -51.83 37.24 -35.30
C PHE A 2 -50.46 37.12 -35.99
N THR A 3 -49.30 36.77 -35.40
CA THR A 3 -48.77 36.59 -34.03
C THR A 3 -47.24 36.49 -34.24
N ALA A 4 -46.43 37.23 -33.48
CA ALA A 4 -44.98 37.04 -33.47
C ALA A 4 -44.63 35.86 -32.55
N LEU A 5 -43.98 34.83 -33.10
CA LEU A 5 -43.54 33.67 -32.32
C LEU A 5 -42.03 33.81 -32.04
N PHE A 6 -41.69 34.31 -30.84
CA PHE A 6 -40.34 34.18 -30.29
C PHE A 6 -40.20 32.79 -29.67
N THR A 7 -39.32 31.96 -30.21
CA THR A 7 -38.92 30.69 -29.59
C THR A 7 -37.57 30.89 -28.90
N ALA A 8 -37.59 31.00 -27.57
CA ALA A 8 -36.38 31.00 -26.76
C ALA A 8 -35.89 29.56 -26.59
N PHE A 9 -34.73 29.25 -27.16
CA PHE A 9 -34.06 27.96 -26.95
C PHE A 9 -33.14 28.08 -25.73
N ALA A 10 -33.55 27.52 -24.60
CA ALA A 10 -32.75 27.46 -23.39
C ALA A 10 -31.66 26.37 -23.54
N LEU A 11 -30.42 26.79 -23.79
CA LEU A 11 -29.25 25.92 -23.69
C LEU A 11 -28.89 25.74 -22.21
N ALA A 12 -29.41 24.68 -21.60
CA ALA A 12 -28.94 24.20 -20.30
C ALA A 12 -27.53 23.62 -20.46
N GLY A 13 -26.51 24.42 -20.19
CA GLY A 13 -25.12 23.98 -20.06
C GLY A 13 -24.94 23.15 -18.79
N GLY A 14 -25.19 21.84 -18.89
CA GLY A 14 -24.80 20.90 -17.84
C GLY A 14 -23.29 20.67 -17.89
N ALA A 15 -22.55 21.24 -16.93
CA ALA A 15 -21.17 20.86 -16.69
C ALA A 15 -21.14 19.38 -16.29
N ALA A 16 -20.68 18.51 -17.19
CA ALA A 16 -20.40 17.12 -16.87
C ALA A 16 -19.25 17.07 -15.86
N GLN A 17 -19.57 16.93 -14.58
CA GLN A 17 -18.59 16.58 -13.57
C GLN A 17 -18.05 15.19 -13.89
N ALA A 18 -16.78 15.13 -14.28
CA ALA A 18 -16.06 13.88 -14.47
C ALA A 18 -16.07 13.12 -13.14
N GLN A 19 -16.89 12.09 -13.07
CA GLN A 19 -16.99 11.24 -11.89
C GLN A 19 -15.74 10.36 -11.86
N SER A 20 -14.83 10.64 -10.93
CA SER A 20 -13.63 9.84 -10.72
C SER A 20 -14.06 8.39 -10.47
N ALA A 21 -13.75 7.50 -11.42
CA ALA A 21 -14.07 6.09 -11.29
C ALA A 21 -13.39 5.53 -10.03
N VAL A 22 -14.17 4.86 -9.17
CA VAL A 22 -13.60 4.13 -8.03
C VAL A 22 -12.74 3.00 -8.59
N PRO A 23 -11.43 2.93 -8.28
CA PRO A 23 -10.57 1.85 -8.76
C PRO A 23 -11.12 0.50 -8.32
N ALA A 24 -11.05 -0.51 -9.20
CA ALA A 24 -11.41 -1.88 -8.84
C ALA A 24 -10.57 -2.34 -7.62
N PRO A 25 -11.14 -3.13 -6.69
CA PRO A 25 -10.40 -3.63 -5.54
C PRO A 25 -9.07 -4.28 -5.96
N GLY A 26 -7.96 -3.85 -5.36
CA GLY A 26 -6.61 -4.35 -5.67
C GLY A 26 -5.87 -3.67 -6.84
N SER A 27 -6.51 -2.77 -7.59
CA SER A 27 -5.87 -2.08 -8.72
C SER A 27 -5.30 -0.69 -8.39
N ALA A 28 -5.47 -0.22 -7.15
CA ALA A 28 -5.04 1.11 -6.74
C ALA A 28 -3.50 1.23 -6.72
N VAL A 29 -3.00 2.35 -7.24
CA VAL A 29 -1.57 2.70 -7.21
C VAL A 29 -1.34 3.83 -6.20
N ALA A 30 -0.20 3.77 -5.50
CA ALA A 30 0.19 4.76 -4.52
C ALA A 30 0.43 6.13 -5.18
N THR A 31 -0.14 7.17 -4.59
CA THR A 31 0.10 8.58 -4.91
C THR A 31 0.49 9.32 -3.62
N PRO A 32 1.07 10.53 -3.70
CA PRO A 32 1.37 11.32 -2.50
C PRO A 32 0.17 11.51 -1.56
N ASP A 33 -1.05 11.56 -2.10
CA ASP A 33 -2.27 11.84 -1.34
C ASP A 33 -2.94 10.60 -0.73
N ASN A 34 -2.63 9.40 -1.23
CA ASN A 34 -3.28 8.16 -0.79
C ASN A 34 -2.33 7.12 -0.17
N ALA A 35 -1.02 7.36 -0.26
CA ALA A 35 -0.02 6.41 0.17
C ALA A 35 0.16 6.41 1.69
N ILE A 36 0.22 5.19 2.24
CA ILE A 36 0.79 4.94 3.56
C ILE A 36 2.17 4.29 3.41
N LEU A 37 2.95 4.35 4.48
CA LEU A 37 4.08 3.46 4.69
C LEU A 37 3.64 2.32 5.59
N LEU A 38 4.05 1.09 5.30
CA LEU A 38 3.79 -0.07 6.15
C LEU A 38 5.11 -0.72 6.50
N THR A 39 5.49 -0.65 7.77
CA THR A 39 6.62 -1.43 8.29
C THR A 39 6.11 -2.81 8.72
N VAL A 40 6.65 -3.84 8.08
CA VAL A 40 6.39 -5.24 8.40
C VAL A 40 7.64 -5.82 9.04
N PHE A 41 7.49 -6.34 10.25
CA PHE A 41 8.51 -7.19 10.88
C PHE A 41 8.16 -8.64 10.60
N LEU A 42 9.02 -9.34 9.86
CA LEU A 42 8.99 -10.77 9.67
C LEU A 42 9.97 -11.39 10.66
N ARG A 43 9.51 -11.59 11.90
CA ARG A 43 10.40 -12.04 12.96
C ARG A 43 10.79 -13.49 12.78
N HIS A 44 12.07 -13.77 12.97
CA HIS A 44 12.59 -15.12 12.90
C HIS A 44 12.01 -16.00 14.00
N ASP A 45 11.79 -17.27 13.65
CA ASP A 45 11.54 -18.33 14.61
C ASP A 45 12.86 -19.04 14.92
N GLU A 46 13.50 -18.64 16.01
CA GLU A 46 14.79 -19.20 16.43
C GLU A 46 14.65 -20.59 17.10
N SER A 47 13.42 -21.11 17.25
CA SER A 47 13.19 -22.46 17.76
C SER A 47 13.40 -23.57 16.71
N ARG A 48 13.54 -23.20 15.44
CA ARG A 48 13.61 -24.12 14.30
C ARG A 48 14.85 -23.85 13.43
N PRO A 49 15.44 -24.88 12.79
CA PRO A 49 16.55 -24.68 11.87
C PRO A 49 16.18 -23.83 10.65
N LEU A 50 17.06 -22.92 10.26
CA LEU A 50 16.86 -22.01 9.12
C LEU A 50 16.52 -22.75 7.80
N ALA A 51 17.13 -23.92 7.58
CA ALA A 51 16.86 -24.73 6.38
C ALA A 51 15.39 -25.18 6.29
N GLU A 52 14.77 -25.53 7.43
CA GLU A 52 13.37 -25.95 7.47
C GLU A 52 12.43 -24.77 7.21
N LEU A 53 12.73 -23.61 7.79
CA LEU A 53 11.98 -22.37 7.57
C LEU A 53 12.04 -21.95 6.09
N ASN A 54 13.22 -21.99 5.48
CA ASN A 54 13.40 -21.68 4.06
C ASN A 54 12.66 -22.67 3.14
N ALA A 55 12.71 -23.97 3.45
CA ALA A 55 11.96 -24.97 2.70
C ALA A 55 10.45 -24.75 2.81
N GLN A 56 9.97 -24.34 3.99
CA GLN A 56 8.56 -23.98 4.20
C GLN A 56 8.16 -22.75 3.37
N LEU A 57 8.93 -21.66 3.43
CA LEU A 57 8.68 -20.45 2.62
C LEU A 57 8.65 -20.74 1.13
N ALA A 58 9.55 -21.61 0.65
CA ALA A 58 9.57 -22.04 -0.75
C ALA A 58 8.30 -22.81 -1.14
N ARG A 59 7.87 -23.78 -0.31
CA ARG A 59 6.63 -24.54 -0.53
C ARG A 59 5.38 -23.65 -0.50
N GLN A 60 5.36 -22.67 0.38
CA GLN A 60 4.26 -21.70 0.52
C GLN A 60 4.31 -20.59 -0.55
N GLY A 61 5.40 -20.48 -1.32
CA GLY A 61 5.51 -19.52 -2.41
C GLY A 61 5.71 -18.07 -1.97
N PHE A 62 6.28 -17.83 -0.79
CA PHE A 62 6.47 -16.49 -0.22
C PHE A 62 7.14 -15.52 -1.20
N TYR A 63 8.33 -15.84 -1.69
CA TYR A 63 9.08 -14.97 -2.60
C TYR A 63 8.46 -14.84 -4.01
N LYS A 64 7.46 -15.67 -4.33
CA LYS A 64 6.67 -15.52 -5.57
C LYS A 64 5.51 -14.54 -5.39
N ALA A 65 4.91 -14.51 -4.21
CA ALA A 65 3.70 -13.76 -3.92
C ALA A 65 3.97 -12.39 -3.27
N PHE A 66 5.04 -12.27 -2.47
CA PHE A 66 5.38 -11.08 -1.71
C PHE A 66 6.55 -10.30 -2.33
N PRO A 67 6.44 -8.97 -2.48
CA PRO A 67 5.22 -8.17 -2.27
C PRO A 67 4.19 -8.37 -3.40
N PRO A 68 2.89 -8.10 -3.16
CA PRO A 68 1.89 -8.09 -4.21
C PRO A 68 2.20 -7.07 -5.31
N ALA A 69 1.76 -7.34 -6.54
CA ALA A 69 2.02 -6.47 -7.69
C ALA A 69 1.51 -5.03 -7.46
N GLY A 70 2.33 -4.01 -7.71
CA GLY A 70 1.95 -2.60 -7.51
C GLY A 70 2.05 -2.10 -6.06
N VAL A 71 2.59 -2.91 -5.15
CA VAL A 71 3.11 -2.45 -3.85
C VAL A 71 4.59 -2.17 -4.00
N GLU A 72 5.03 -0.99 -3.59
CA GLU A 72 6.44 -0.59 -3.65
C GLU A 72 7.20 -1.06 -2.41
N VAL A 73 8.42 -1.56 -2.59
CA VAL A 73 9.36 -1.83 -1.49
C VAL A 73 10.26 -0.61 -1.32
N VAL A 74 10.08 0.10 -0.20
CA VAL A 74 10.91 1.25 0.18
C VAL A 74 12.23 0.79 0.79
N SER A 75 12.18 -0.25 1.63
CA SER A 75 13.38 -0.90 2.17
C SER A 75 13.10 -2.35 2.54
N TRP A 76 14.14 -3.18 2.50
CA TRP A 76 14.11 -4.57 2.96
C TRP A 76 15.47 -4.90 3.57
N THR A 77 15.52 -5.12 4.88
CA THR A 77 16.75 -5.42 5.61
C THR A 77 16.57 -6.62 6.53
N VAL A 78 17.68 -7.27 6.89
CA VAL A 78 17.70 -8.26 7.98
C VAL A 78 18.29 -7.57 9.21
N ALA A 79 17.47 -7.39 10.23
CA ALA A 79 17.88 -6.92 11.54
C ALA A 79 18.18 -8.13 12.43
N MET A 80 19.46 -8.34 12.76
CA MET A 80 19.89 -9.44 13.63
C MET A 80 19.12 -9.44 14.96
N GLY A 81 18.69 -10.61 15.43
CA GLY A 81 17.87 -10.78 16.65
C GLY A 81 16.39 -10.35 16.50
N ILE A 82 16.01 -9.85 15.32
CA ILE A 82 14.61 -9.52 15.00
C ILE A 82 14.13 -10.42 13.87
N GLY A 83 14.79 -10.34 12.72
CA GLY A 83 14.38 -11.00 11.49
C GLY A 83 14.42 -10.03 10.32
N GLN A 84 13.49 -10.13 9.38
CA GLN A 84 13.43 -9.20 8.25
C GLN A 84 12.53 -8.01 8.59
N VAL A 85 12.94 -6.82 8.18
CA VAL A 85 12.18 -5.58 8.29
C VAL A 85 11.96 -5.05 6.89
N VAL A 86 10.70 -4.97 6.49
CA VAL A 86 10.30 -4.52 5.16
C VAL A 86 9.44 -3.27 5.31
N VAL A 87 9.80 -2.18 4.66
CA VAL A 87 8.96 -0.99 4.55
C VAL A 87 8.35 -0.97 3.17
N LEU A 88 7.02 -0.97 3.11
CA LEU A 88 6.25 -0.93 1.88
C LEU A 88 5.58 0.44 1.72
N ARG A 89 5.40 0.88 0.47
CA ARG A 89 4.53 2.02 0.12
C ARG A 89 3.37 1.53 -0.72
N LEU A 90 2.16 1.87 -0.30
CA LEU A 90 0.90 1.39 -0.90
C LEU A 90 -0.27 2.31 -0.56
N PRO A 91 -1.35 2.30 -1.35
CA PRO A 91 -2.63 2.87 -0.93
C PRO A 91 -3.20 2.11 0.27
N ALA A 92 -3.85 2.82 1.21
CA ALA A 92 -4.51 2.20 2.36
C ALA A 92 -5.53 1.12 1.96
N SER A 93 -6.20 1.28 0.81
CA SER A 93 -7.16 0.30 0.28
C SER A 93 -6.55 -1.07 -0.07
N ARG A 94 -5.22 -1.16 -0.20
CA ARG A 94 -4.49 -2.41 -0.51
C ARG A 94 -3.91 -3.10 0.71
N LEU A 95 -4.11 -2.56 1.91
CA LEU A 95 -3.57 -3.16 3.14
C LEU A 95 -4.04 -4.61 3.35
N ARG A 96 -5.32 -4.91 3.05
CA ARG A 96 -5.87 -6.26 3.16
C ARG A 96 -5.14 -7.26 2.24
N GLU A 97 -4.77 -6.84 1.04
CA GLU A 97 -4.10 -7.69 0.07
C GLU A 97 -2.69 -8.07 0.55
N VAL A 98 -1.93 -7.10 1.05
CA VAL A 98 -0.62 -7.36 1.65
C VAL A 98 -0.73 -8.28 2.86
N ASN A 99 -1.69 -8.02 3.76
CA ASN A 99 -1.95 -8.89 4.89
C ASN A 99 -2.21 -10.32 4.42
N ARG A 100 -3.12 -10.49 3.44
CA ARG A 100 -3.50 -11.82 2.95
C ARG A 100 -2.32 -12.61 2.39
N VAL A 101 -1.45 -11.97 1.60
CA VAL A 101 -0.24 -12.63 1.09
C VAL A 101 0.66 -13.10 2.23
N LEU A 102 0.82 -12.32 3.29
CA LEU A 102 1.63 -12.70 4.45
C LEU A 102 0.96 -13.81 5.28
N GLU A 103 -0.36 -13.77 5.45
CA GLU A 103 -1.12 -14.86 6.07
C GLU A 103 -0.91 -16.19 5.34
N ASP A 104 -1.06 -16.16 4.01
CA ASP A 104 -1.04 -17.37 3.19
C ASP A 104 0.39 -17.93 3.02
N THR A 105 1.42 -17.06 3.04
CA THR A 105 2.75 -17.45 2.58
C THR A 105 3.90 -17.27 3.58
N ALA A 106 3.75 -16.42 4.61
CA ALA A 106 4.82 -16.12 5.57
C ALA A 106 4.58 -16.76 6.94
N TRP A 107 3.32 -16.99 7.32
CA TRP A 107 2.98 -17.53 8.63
C TRP A 107 3.51 -18.96 8.85
N GLY A 108 4.00 -19.17 10.07
CA GLY A 108 4.69 -20.38 10.49
C GLY A 108 6.19 -20.37 10.20
N ALA A 109 6.67 -19.63 9.20
CA ALA A 109 8.09 -19.36 9.01
C ALA A 109 8.52 -18.05 9.71
N TYR A 110 7.61 -17.09 9.79
CA TYR A 110 7.79 -15.83 10.51
C TYR A 110 6.65 -15.57 11.50
N ARG A 111 6.96 -14.83 12.56
CA ARG A 111 5.96 -14.10 13.35
C ARG A 111 5.86 -12.67 12.79
N THR A 112 4.68 -12.28 12.31
CA THR A 112 4.49 -10.99 11.64
C THR A 112 4.01 -9.90 12.61
N GLU A 113 4.60 -8.70 12.54
CA GLU A 113 4.09 -7.48 13.18
C GLU A 113 3.94 -6.36 12.14
N PHE A 114 2.90 -5.55 12.26
CA PHE A 114 2.48 -4.57 11.25
C PHE A 114 2.34 -3.17 11.84
N TYR A 115 2.99 -2.18 11.22
CA TYR A 115 2.96 -0.79 11.67
C TYR A 115 2.69 0.15 10.48
N PRO A 116 1.42 0.43 10.17
CA PRO A 116 1.07 1.47 9.19
C PRO A 116 1.44 2.86 9.75
N THR A 117 2.08 3.67 8.93
CA THR A 117 2.60 5.01 9.27
C THR A 117 2.41 5.97 8.09
N TYR A 118 2.59 7.27 8.34
CA TYR A 118 2.63 8.31 7.32
C TYR A 118 4.07 8.83 7.13
N ASP A 119 4.38 9.38 5.96
CA ASP A 119 5.72 9.87 5.65
C ASP A 119 5.95 11.27 6.24
N TYR A 120 6.58 11.33 7.42
CA TYR A 120 6.88 12.57 8.12
C TYR A 120 8.22 13.20 7.71
N LYS A 121 8.98 12.57 6.79
CA LYS A 121 10.38 12.92 6.55
C LYS A 121 10.57 14.39 6.16
N ALA A 122 9.81 14.87 5.18
CA ALA A 122 9.93 16.24 4.69
C ALA A 122 9.63 17.28 5.78
N ILE A 123 8.59 17.04 6.58
CA ILE A 123 8.21 17.92 7.69
C ILE A 123 9.31 17.90 8.75
N GLY A 124 9.77 16.72 9.17
CA GLY A 124 10.83 16.57 10.17
C GLY A 124 12.12 17.28 9.78
N LEU A 125 12.57 17.16 8.53
CA LEU A 125 13.75 17.86 8.01
C LEU A 125 13.55 19.38 8.00
N ALA A 126 12.37 19.86 7.59
CA ALA A 126 12.06 21.28 7.62
C ALA A 126 12.03 21.85 9.05
N GLN A 127 11.51 21.10 10.03
CA GLN A 127 11.56 21.50 11.43
C GLN A 127 12.99 21.52 11.98
N HIS A 128 13.81 20.53 11.63
CA HIS A 128 15.22 20.48 12.02
C HIS A 128 16.00 21.69 11.49
N ALA A 129 15.85 22.02 10.20
CA ALA A 129 16.53 23.15 9.58
C ALA A 129 16.11 24.50 10.18
N LYS A 130 14.85 24.66 10.62
CA LYS A 130 14.38 25.87 11.30
C LYS A 130 14.93 26.04 12.72
N ALA A 131 15.40 24.95 13.34
CA ALA A 131 15.91 24.94 14.70
C ALA A 131 17.44 25.15 14.78
N GLN A 132 18.12 25.22 13.63
CA GLN A 132 19.54 25.57 13.50
C GLN A 132 19.71 27.04 13.17
#